data_AF-A0A0R2B1A7-F1
#
_entry.id   AF-A0A0R2B1A7-F1
#
_cell.length_a   1.000
_cell.length_b   1.000
_cell.length_c   1.000
_cell.angle_alpha   90.00
_cell.angle_beta   90.00
_cell.angle_gamma   90.00
#
_symmetry.space_group_name_H-M   'P 1'
#
loop_
_entity.id
_entity.type
_entity.pdbx_description
1 polymer ?
#
loop_
_entity_poly.entity_id
_entity_poly.type
_entity_poly.pdbx_seq_one_letter_code
_entity_poly.pdbx_strand_id
1 'polypeptide(L)'
;MEAPTVTRETIIGNILATLKTRQHNTKNVQTQEITFPITFTHEHKEAAGCAIIHVQPDGQYEIKSFDTKYANVEDPWRKIYHAALYDCDEDLDGRESLIQAINDGVTAQS
;
A
#
# COMPACT_ATOMS: atom_id res chain seq x y z
N MET A 1 -2.81 19.71 1.56
CA MET A 1 -3.95 18.93 2.09
C MET A 1 -3.32 17.65 2.58
N GLU A 2 -3.14 17.51 3.89
CA GLU A 2 -2.60 16.29 4.50
C GLU A 2 -3.65 15.18 4.37
N ALA A 3 -3.25 13.95 4.07
CA ALA A 3 -4.20 12.86 4.01
C ALA A 3 -4.70 12.55 5.44
N PRO A 4 -5.98 12.22 5.63
CA PRO A 4 -6.46 11.81 6.95
C PRO A 4 -5.73 10.53 7.37
N THR A 5 -5.31 10.45 8.63
CA THR A 5 -4.77 9.21 9.19
C THR A 5 -5.82 8.10 9.14
N VAL A 6 -5.40 6.89 8.78
CA VAL A 6 -6.25 5.71 8.64
C VAL A 6 -5.71 4.57 9.51
N THR A 7 -6.62 3.77 10.05
CA THR A 7 -6.23 2.62 10.87
C THR A 7 -5.58 1.55 10.00
N ARG A 8 -4.71 0.77 10.63
CA ARG A 8 -4.06 -0.39 10.05
C ARG A 8 -5.05 -1.35 9.37
N GLU A 9 -6.13 -1.72 10.04
CA GLU A 9 -7.13 -2.65 9.50
C GLU A 9 -7.84 -2.09 8.28
N THR A 10 -8.07 -0.77 8.26
CA THR A 10 -8.67 -0.08 7.10
C THR A 10 -7.74 -0.16 5.89
N ILE A 11 -6.44 0.08 6.09
CA ILE A 11 -5.43 -0.04 5.03
C ILE A 11 -5.43 -1.46 4.47
N ILE A 12 -5.31 -2.47 5.35
CA ILE A 12 -5.31 -3.89 4.97
C ILE A 12 -6.58 -4.23 4.19
N GLY A 13 -7.76 -3.89 4.70
CA GLY A 13 -9.04 -4.17 4.06
C GLY A 13 -9.16 -3.57 2.66
N ASN A 14 -8.74 -2.31 2.48
CA ASN A 14 -8.79 -1.63 1.18
C ASN A 14 -7.84 -2.26 0.15
N ILE A 15 -6.63 -2.62 0.58
CA ILE A 15 -5.63 -3.28 -0.29
C ILE A 15 -6.16 -4.65 -0.71
N LEU A 16 -6.60 -5.46 0.24
CA LEU A 16 -7.11 -6.80 -0.03
C LEU A 16 -8.34 -6.77 -0.95
N ALA A 17 -9.27 -5.83 -0.72
CA ALA A 17 -10.41 -5.64 -1.60
C ALA A 17 -9.98 -5.29 -3.03
N THR A 18 -8.98 -4.42 -3.19
CA THR A 18 -8.44 -4.05 -4.51
C THR A 18 -7.79 -5.25 -5.21
N LEU A 19 -6.95 -6.00 -4.50
CA LEU A 19 -6.27 -7.18 -5.05
C LEU A 19 -7.29 -8.22 -5.50
N LYS A 20 -8.29 -8.52 -4.67
CA LYS A 20 -9.38 -9.42 -5.00
C LYS A 20 -10.15 -8.97 -6.23
N THR A 21 -10.52 -7.68 -6.30
CA THR A 21 -11.21 -7.14 -7.49
C THR A 21 -10.37 -7.32 -8.75
N ARG A 22 -9.06 -7.07 -8.70
CA ARG A 22 -8.17 -7.23 -9.86
C ARG A 22 -8.02 -8.68 -10.28
N GLN A 23 -7.85 -9.60 -9.34
CA GLN A 23 -7.76 -11.04 -9.61
C GLN A 23 -9.04 -11.59 -10.26
N HIS A 24 -10.20 -11.02 -9.92
CA HIS A 24 -11.50 -11.41 -10.48
C HIS A 24 -11.96 -10.55 -11.67
N ASN A 25 -11.16 -9.60 -12.15
CA ASN A 25 -11.53 -8.81 -13.30
C ASN A 25 -11.70 -9.71 -14.53
N THR A 26 -12.79 -9.50 -15.26
CA THR A 26 -13.01 -10.19 -16.53
C THR A 26 -11.97 -9.73 -17.55
N LYS A 27 -11.60 -10.61 -18.49
CA LYS A 27 -10.54 -10.40 -19.49
C LYS A 27 -10.67 -9.13 -20.36
N ASN A 28 -11.80 -8.42 -20.28
CA ASN A 28 -12.07 -7.21 -21.07
C ASN A 28 -11.99 -5.91 -20.26
N VAL A 29 -11.71 -5.97 -18.96
CA VAL A 29 -11.46 -4.78 -18.14
C VAL A 29 -9.97 -4.42 -18.24
N GLN A 30 -9.66 -3.39 -19.01
CA GLN A 30 -8.30 -2.84 -19.03
C GLN A 30 -8.05 -2.10 -17.72
N THR A 31 -7.25 -2.70 -16.84
CA THR A 31 -6.72 -2.04 -15.66
C THR A 31 -5.26 -1.70 -15.90
N GLN A 32 -4.82 -0.55 -15.38
CA GLN A 32 -3.41 -0.18 -15.37
C GLN A 32 -2.78 -0.60 -14.04
N GLU A 33 -1.46 -0.70 -14.02
CA GLU A 33 -0.72 -0.81 -12.76
C GLU A 33 -1.01 0.41 -11.87
N ILE A 34 -1.05 0.18 -10.56
CA ILE A 34 -1.25 1.22 -9.55
C ILE A 34 -0.33 1.00 -8.37
N THR A 35 -0.14 2.05 -7.57
CA THR A 35 0.55 1.95 -6.28
C THR A 35 -0.33 2.37 -5.11
N PHE A 36 -0.01 1.83 -3.94
CA PHE A 36 -0.48 2.29 -2.64
C PHE A 36 0.72 2.63 -1.77
N PRO A 37 1.16 3.90 -1.75
CA PRO A 37 2.15 4.34 -0.79
C PRO A 37 1.50 4.42 0.60
N ILE A 38 2.26 3.94 1.59
CA ILE A 38 1.88 3.90 3.00
C ILE A 38 2.98 4.63 3.78
N THR A 39 2.65 5.81 4.27
CA THR A 39 3.43 6.56 5.25
C THR A 39 3.00 6.14 6.64
N PHE A 40 3.89 6.28 7.62
CA PHE A 40 3.64 5.95 9.02
C PHE A 40 3.73 7.23 9.84
N THR A 41 2.99 7.32 10.93
CA THR A 41 3.02 8.51 11.80
C THR A 41 3.37 8.13 13.23
N HIS A 42 4.33 8.87 13.82
CA HIS A 42 4.59 8.85 15.26
C HIS A 42 4.12 10.19 15.83
N GLU A 43 3.17 10.18 16.78
CA GLU A 43 2.63 11.41 17.39
C GLU A 43 2.17 12.47 16.36
N HIS A 44 1.44 12.04 15.32
CA HIS A 44 0.97 12.89 14.20
C HIS A 44 2.08 13.48 13.30
N LYS A 45 3.30 12.97 13.37
CA LYS A 45 4.39 13.34 12.45
C LYS A 45 4.74 12.17 11.55
N GLU A 46 4.82 12.42 10.26
CA GLU A 46 5.29 11.44 9.27
C GLU A 46 6.69 10.93 9.67
N ALA A 47 6.79 9.61 9.83
CA ALA A 47 8.00 8.89 10.16
C ALA A 47 9.04 8.98 9.03
N ALA A 48 10.29 8.61 9.34
CA ALA A 48 11.37 8.66 8.38
C ALA A 48 11.27 7.61 7.27
N GLY A 49 10.36 6.64 7.35
CA GLY A 49 10.23 5.54 6.39
C GLY A 49 8.81 5.36 5.89
N CYS A 50 8.67 4.62 4.78
CA CYS A 50 7.40 4.29 4.17
C CYS A 50 7.42 2.86 3.59
N ALA A 51 6.28 2.42 3.09
CA ALA A 51 6.15 1.26 2.21
C ALA A 51 5.40 1.66 0.93
N ILE A 52 5.67 0.97 -0.18
CA ILE A 52 4.89 1.11 -1.41
C ILE A 52 4.46 -0.28 -1.84
N ILE A 53 3.16 -0.44 -2.06
CA ILE A 53 2.59 -1.63 -2.68
C ILE A 53 2.39 -1.32 -4.15
N HIS A 54 2.96 -2.14 -5.02
CA HIS A 54 2.78 -2.08 -6.46
C HIS A 54 1.84 -3.20 -6.88
N VAL A 55 0.74 -2.85 -7.55
CA VAL A 55 -0.28 -3.80 -7.98
C VAL A 55 -0.37 -3.80 -9.50
N GLN A 56 -0.12 -4.97 -10.08
CA GLN A 56 -0.22 -5.24 -11.51
C GLN A 56 -1.68 -5.31 -11.98
N PRO A 57 -1.95 -5.15 -13.30
CA PRO A 57 -3.31 -5.25 -13.85
C PRO A 57 -4.05 -6.54 -13.51
N ASP A 58 -3.33 -7.65 -13.42
CA ASP A 58 -3.88 -8.99 -13.12
C ASP A 58 -4.05 -9.25 -11.62
N GLY A 59 -3.70 -8.28 -10.77
CA GLY A 59 -3.78 -8.41 -9.32
C GLY A 59 -2.58 -9.11 -8.68
N GLN A 60 -1.53 -9.44 -9.45
CA GLN A 60 -0.21 -9.69 -8.85
C GLN A 60 0.28 -8.42 -8.16
N TYR A 61 1.07 -8.56 -7.09
CA TYR A 61 1.57 -7.42 -6.35
C TYR A 61 2.95 -7.68 -5.78
N GLU A 62 3.66 -6.59 -5.51
CA GLU A 62 4.94 -6.58 -4.80
C GLU A 62 4.90 -5.44 -3.77
N ILE A 63 5.61 -5.61 -2.66
CA ILE A 63 5.72 -4.58 -1.61
C ILE A 63 7.19 -4.27 -1.37
N LYS A 64 7.54 -2.98 -1.35
CA LYS A 64 8.87 -2.49 -0.98
C LYS A 64 8.79 -1.57 0.24
N SER A 65 9.67 -1.81 1.20
CA SER A 65 9.93 -0.93 2.34
C SER A 65 11.07 0.04 2.03
N PHE A 66 10.97 1.28 2.52
CA PHE A 66 11.99 2.31 2.34
C PHE A 66 12.27 3.02 3.67
N ASP A 67 13.54 3.27 3.98
CA ASP A 67 13.95 4.00 5.20
C ASP A 67 14.01 5.53 4.97
N THR A 68 13.29 6.01 3.96
CA THR A 68 13.11 7.43 3.66
C THR A 68 11.62 7.75 3.53
N LYS A 69 11.26 9.01 3.77
CA LYS A 69 9.91 9.53 3.57
C LYS A 69 9.45 9.27 2.14
N TYR A 70 8.15 9.05 1.95
CA TYR A 70 7.63 8.77 0.61
C TYR A 70 7.98 9.87 -0.41
N ALA A 71 7.97 11.13 0.03
CA ALA A 71 8.36 12.29 -0.79
C ALA A 71 9.83 12.27 -1.26
N ASN A 72 10.69 11.45 -0.65
CA ASN A 72 12.11 11.33 -0.94
C ASN A 72 12.47 10.00 -1.61
N VAL A 73 11.51 9.10 -1.84
CA VAL A 73 11.76 7.85 -2.56
C VAL A 73 12.14 8.15 -4.01
N GLU A 74 13.22 7.53 -4.50
CA GLU A 74 13.72 7.63 -5.88
C GLU A 74 13.35 6.42 -6.75
N ASP A 75 12.70 5.41 -6.17
CA ASP A 75 12.24 4.21 -6.89
C ASP A 75 11.22 4.58 -7.99
N PRO A 76 11.30 3.97 -9.20
CA PRO A 76 10.36 4.19 -10.28
C PRO A 76 8.89 4.05 -9.89
N TRP A 77 8.57 3.24 -8.87
CA TRP A 77 7.20 3.06 -8.37
C TRP A 77 6.55 4.36 -7.90
N ARG A 78 7.33 5.35 -7.47
CA ARG A 78 6.81 6.69 -7.13
C ARG A 78 6.21 7.43 -8.33
N LYS A 79 6.60 7.07 -9.55
CA LYS A 79 6.09 7.66 -10.80
C LYS A 79 4.83 6.96 -11.32
N ILE A 80 4.48 5.80 -10.74
CA ILE A 80 3.25 5.08 -11.06
C ILE A 80 2.08 5.79 -10.39
N TYR A 81 0.92 5.80 -11.04
CA TYR A 81 -0.30 6.35 -10.47
C TYR A 81 -0.63 5.68 -9.12
N HIS A 82 -0.72 6.48 -8.06
CA HIS A 82 -1.13 5.99 -6.75
C HIS A 82 -2.65 6.07 -6.60
N ALA A 83 -3.30 4.92 -6.42
CA ALA A 83 -4.75 4.86 -6.26
C ALA A 83 -5.23 5.45 -4.93
N ALA A 84 -4.41 5.30 -3.89
CA ALA A 84 -4.56 5.99 -2.61
C ALA A 84 -3.19 6.18 -1.96
N LEU A 85 -3.02 7.28 -1.23
CA LEU A 85 -1.91 7.50 -0.30
C LEU A 85 -2.46 7.30 1.12
N TYR A 86 -1.87 6.39 1.89
CA TYR A 86 -2.30 6.10 3.26
C TYR A 86 -1.32 6.66 4.28
N ASP A 87 -1.81 7.53 5.17
CA ASP A 87 -1.12 7.87 6.41
C ASP A 87 -1.56 6.89 7.49
N CYS A 88 -0.73 5.88 7.77
CA CYS A 88 -0.99 4.87 8.79
C CYS A 88 -0.79 5.45 10.18
N ASP A 89 -1.82 5.38 11.03
CA ASP A 89 -1.82 5.80 12.43
C ASP A 89 -1.03 4.83 13.35
N GLU A 90 0.03 4.23 12.82
CA GLU A 90 0.95 3.37 13.55
C GLU A 90 2.39 3.84 13.34
N ASP A 91 3.25 3.44 14.28
CA ASP A 91 4.68 3.66 14.20
C ASP A 91 5.34 2.89 13.06
N LEU A 92 6.48 3.42 12.60
CA LEU A 92 7.27 2.78 11.55
C LEU A 92 7.70 1.35 11.91
N ASP A 93 7.88 1.06 13.20
CA ASP A 93 8.19 -0.29 13.71
C ASP A 93 7.07 -1.30 13.38
N GLY A 94 5.84 -0.81 13.17
CA GLY A 94 4.68 -1.59 12.74
C GLY A 94 4.70 -1.97 11.25
N ARG A 95 5.57 -1.39 10.43
CA ARG A 95 5.62 -1.57 8.96
C ARG A 95 5.72 -3.03 8.55
N GLU A 96 6.68 -3.77 9.08
CA GLU A 96 6.91 -5.16 8.66
C GLU A 96 5.73 -6.06 9.03
N SER A 97 5.12 -5.83 10.19
CA SER A 97 3.93 -6.58 10.57
C SER A 97 2.74 -6.24 9.67
N LEU A 98 2.59 -4.99 9.22
CA LEU A 98 1.52 -4.56 8.29
C LEU A 98 1.66 -5.30 6.96
N ILE A 99 2.89 -5.34 6.43
CA ILE A 99 3.23 -6.06 5.20
C ILE A 99 2.89 -7.55 5.35
N GLN A 100 3.27 -8.16 6.47
CA GLN A 100 2.93 -9.56 6.75
C GLN A 100 1.42 -9.78 6.76
N ALA A 101 0.64 -8.90 7.42
CA ALA A 101 -0.81 -9.02 7.50
C ALA A 101 -1.49 -8.90 6.12
N ILE A 102 -0.95 -8.08 5.22
CA ILE A 102 -1.42 -8.01 3.83
C ILE A 102 -1.15 -9.33 3.11
N ASN A 103 0.07 -9.86 3.22
CA ASN A 103 0.45 -11.13 2.58
C ASN A 103 -0.38 -12.33 3.08
N ASP A 104 -0.59 -12.40 4.39
CA ASP A 104 -1.43 -13.43 5.01
C ASP A 104 -2.89 -13.30 4.54
N GLY A 105 -3.39 -12.06 4.46
CA GLY A 105 -4.73 -11.76 3.98
C GLY A 105 -4.97 -12.17 2.53
N VAL A 106 -3.97 -12.02 1.65
CA VAL A 106 -4.07 -12.49 0.26
C VAL A 106 -4.07 -14.01 0.20
N THR A 107 -3.18 -14.66 0.96
CA THR A 107 -3.10 -16.13 1.01
C THR A 107 -4.40 -16.75 1.51
N ALA A 108 -5.05 -16.14 2.50
CA ALA A 108 -6.33 -16.58 3.03
C ALA A 108 -7.53 -16.37 2.07
N GLN A 109 -7.38 -15.52 1.05
CA GLN A 109 -8.41 -15.24 0.04
C GLN A 109 -8.23 -16.05 -1.25
N SER A 110 -7.09 -16.73 -1.40
CA SER A 110 -6.70 -17.52 -2.57
C SER A 110 -7.35 -18.91 -2.61
#